data_AF-A0A2P5BCR8-F1
#
_entry.id   AF-A0A2P5BCR8-F1
#
_cell.length_a   1.000
_cell.length_b   1.000
_cell.length_c   1.000
_cell.angle_alpha   90.00
_cell.angle_beta   90.00
_cell.angle_gamma   90.00
#
_symmetry.space_group_name_H-M   'P 1'
#
loop_
_entity.id
_entity.type
_entity.pdbx_description
1 polymer ?
#
loop_
_entity_poly.entity_id
_entity_poly.type
_entity_poly.pdbx_seq_one_letter_code
_entity_poly.pdbx_strand_id
1 'polypeptide(L)'
;MTTSIHITNVYLYRDNGAANFFEPSLFNDALAKVLVPFYPLAGCIRHDNMGHLEIDSSSEGVLFMVAEICSVINDLGDLAPTTALRSLTPTIYQS
;
A
#
# COMPACT_ATOMS: atom_id res chain seq x y z
N MET A 1 -23.23 8.03 8.96
CA MET A 1 -21.84 8.06 9.46
C MET A 1 -21.17 6.81 8.93
N THR A 2 -20.40 6.94 7.85
CA THR A 2 -19.68 5.83 7.22
C THR A 2 -18.35 5.64 7.92
N THR A 3 -18.15 4.51 8.59
CA THR A 3 -16.84 4.15 9.17
C THR A 3 -16.03 3.45 8.10
N SER A 4 -15.19 4.21 7.39
CA SER A 4 -14.14 3.62 6.57
C SER A 4 -13.04 3.10 7.49
N ILE A 5 -12.79 1.79 7.46
CA ILE A 5 -11.75 1.14 8.24
C ILE A 5 -10.55 0.93 7.32
N HIS A 6 -9.46 1.65 7.59
CA HIS A 6 -8.18 1.47 6.90
C HIS A 6 -7.17 0.85 7.88
N ILE A 7 -6.58 -0.29 7.51
CA ILE A 7 -5.52 -0.95 8.29
C ILE A 7 -4.19 -0.67 7.61
N THR A 8 -3.29 0.02 8.32
CA THR A 8 -1.97 0.35 7.80
C THR A 8 -0.93 -0.64 8.34
N ASN A 9 -0.23 -1.33 7.44
CA ASN A 9 0.89 -2.22 7.79
C ASN A 9 2.20 -1.66 7.22
N VAL A 10 3.28 -1.74 7.98
CA VAL A 10 4.63 -1.32 7.56
C VAL A 10 5.56 -2.53 7.62
N TYR A 11 6.24 -2.81 6.51
CA TYR A 11 7.20 -3.91 6.38
C TYR A 11 8.58 -3.34 6.10
N LEU A 12 9.58 -3.82 6.84
CA LEU A 12 10.96 -3.36 6.75
C LEU A 12 11.85 -4.52 6.33
N TYR A 13 12.65 -4.30 5.30
CA TYR A 13 13.54 -5.31 4.73
C TYR A 13 14.97 -4.77 4.77
N ARG A 14 15.91 -5.59 5.24
CA ARG A 14 17.34 -5.26 5.23
C ARG A 14 17.94 -5.63 3.89
N ASP A 15 18.76 -4.74 3.35
CA ASP A 15 19.53 -5.00 2.12
C ASP A 15 20.28 -6.33 2.22
N ASN A 16 20.12 -7.15 1.18
CA ASN A 16 20.75 -8.45 1.05
C ASN A 16 21.97 -8.43 0.10
N GLY A 17 22.35 -7.26 -0.43
CA GLY A 17 23.48 -7.07 -1.35
C GLY A 17 23.18 -7.44 -2.81
N ALA A 18 21.95 -7.81 -3.14
CA ALA A 18 21.55 -8.06 -4.53
C ALA A 18 21.36 -6.73 -5.27
N ALA A 19 21.86 -6.65 -6.52
CA ALA A 19 21.75 -5.44 -7.34
C ALA A 19 20.29 -5.02 -7.63
N ASN A 20 19.34 -5.96 -7.53
CA ASN A 20 17.92 -5.76 -7.77
C ASN A 20 17.06 -5.89 -6.50
N PHE A 21 17.66 -5.73 -5.30
CA PHE A 21 16.97 -5.96 -4.02
C PHE A 21 15.64 -5.20 -3.89
N PHE A 22 15.59 -3.94 -4.35
CA PHE A 22 14.37 -3.13 -4.43
C PHE A 22 14.22 -2.52 -5.83
N GLU A 23 14.01 -3.36 -6.83
CA GLU A 23 13.76 -2.91 -8.19
C GLU A 23 12.26 -2.63 -8.41
N PRO A 24 11.82 -1.36 -8.59
CA PRO A 24 10.40 -1.03 -8.58
C PRO A 24 9.57 -1.66 -9.70
N SER A 25 10.15 -1.89 -10.88
CA SER A 25 9.41 -2.47 -12.00
C SER A 25 9.06 -3.94 -11.74
N LEU A 26 9.94 -4.70 -11.09
CA LEU A 26 9.68 -6.06 -10.63
C LEU A 26 8.49 -6.12 -9.67
N PHE A 27 8.39 -5.16 -8.74
CA PHE A 27 7.25 -5.07 -7.82
C PHE A 27 5.96 -4.72 -8.56
N ASN A 28 5.99 -3.79 -9.51
CA ASN A 28 4.83 -3.42 -10.31
C ASN A 28 4.31 -4.62 -11.14
N ASP A 29 5.20 -5.33 -11.83
CA ASP A 29 4.88 -6.51 -12.62
C ASP A 29 4.33 -7.66 -11.77
N ALA A 30 4.94 -7.89 -10.60
CA ALA A 30 4.47 -8.92 -9.67
C ALA A 30 3.07 -8.56 -9.12
N LEU A 31 2.85 -7.30 -8.75
CA LEU A 31 1.56 -6.82 -8.26
C LEU A 31 0.47 -6.99 -9.32
N ALA A 32 0.74 -6.59 -10.57
CA ALA A 32 -0.20 -6.77 -11.68
C ALA A 32 -0.62 -8.24 -11.85
N LYS A 33 0.32 -9.19 -11.72
CA LYS A 33 0.03 -10.63 -11.80
C LYS A 33 -0.80 -11.14 -10.63
N VAL A 34 -0.52 -10.67 -9.40
CA VAL A 34 -1.26 -11.06 -8.19
C VAL A 34 -2.69 -10.51 -8.21
N LEU A 35 -2.92 -9.33 -8.79
CA LEU A 35 -4.27 -8.76 -8.87
C LEU A 35 -5.21 -9.55 -9.79
N VAL A 36 -4.73 -10.42 -10.68
CA VAL A 36 -5.61 -11.27 -11.50
C VAL A 36 -6.45 -12.24 -10.63
N PRO A 37 -5.85 -13.10 -9.79
CA PRO A 37 -6.62 -13.92 -8.85
C PRO A 37 -7.22 -13.11 -7.68
N PHE A 38 -6.67 -11.94 -7.34
CA PHE A 38 -7.14 -11.07 -6.26
C PHE A 38 -7.82 -9.79 -6.76
N TYR A 39 -8.60 -9.90 -7.84
CA TYR A 39 -9.20 -8.74 -8.51
C TYR A 39 -10.04 -7.81 -7.61
N PRO A 40 -10.71 -8.25 -6.53
CA PRO A 40 -11.45 -7.32 -5.67
C PRO A 40 -10.56 -6.27 -4.99
N LEU A 41 -9.25 -6.53 -4.85
CA LEU A 41 -8.29 -5.56 -4.31
C LEU A 41 -8.00 -4.40 -5.26
N ALA A 42 -8.28 -4.57 -6.55
CA ALA A 42 -8.15 -3.53 -7.58
C ALA A 42 -9.44 -2.71 -7.79
N GLY A 43 -10.43 -2.90 -6.91
CA GLY A 43 -11.72 -2.21 -6.95
C GLY A 43 -11.84 -1.11 -5.91
N CYS A 44 -12.91 -0.33 -6.03
CA CYS A 44 -13.25 0.73 -5.09
C CYS A 44 -14.47 0.35 -4.26
N ILE A 45 -14.46 0.72 -2.98
CA ILE A 45 -15.64 0.58 -2.12
C ILE A 45 -16.65 1.67 -2.50
N ARG A 46 -17.86 1.27 -2.90
CA ARG A 46 -18.97 2.17 -3.23
C ARG A 46 -20.21 1.78 -2.43
N HIS A 47 -21.17 2.70 -2.34
CA HIS A 47 -22.49 2.37 -1.81
C HIS A 47 -23.44 2.11 -2.97
N ASP A 48 -24.26 1.07 -2.86
CA ASP A 48 -25.38 0.84 -3.78
C ASP A 48 -26.51 1.86 -3.53
N ASN A 49 -27.56 1.79 -4.35
CA ASN A 49 -28.75 2.65 -4.22
C ASN A 49 -29.53 2.41 -2.91
N MET A 50 -29.25 1.31 -2.20
CA MET A 50 -29.88 0.92 -0.94
C MET A 50 -29.00 1.23 0.28
N GLY A 51 -27.79 1.77 0.08
CA GLY A 51 -26.83 2.11 1.12
C GLY A 51 -25.96 0.92 1.60
N HIS A 52 -25.96 -0.21 0.90
CA HIS A 52 -25.02 -1.30 1.18
C HIS A 52 -23.64 -1.02 0.60
N LEU A 53 -22.60 -1.52 1.28
CA LEU A 53 -21.23 -1.46 0.80
C LEU A 53 -21.00 -2.54 -0.26
N GLU A 54 -20.52 -2.13 -1.42
CA GLU A 54 -20.14 -3.02 -2.52
C GLU A 54 -18.72 -2.70 -3.00
N ILE A 55 -18.06 -3.70 -3.60
CA ILE A 55 -16.78 -3.50 -4.27
C ILE A 55 -17.05 -3.33 -5.76
N ASP A 56 -16.89 -2.10 -6.24
CA ASP A 56 -16.90 -1.81 -7.66
C ASP A 56 -15.54 -2.21 -8.26
N SER A 57 -15.52 -3.32 -9.00
CA SER A 57 -14.32 -3.90 -9.60
C SER A 57 -14.06 -3.41 -11.02
N SER A 58 -14.47 -2.18 -11.36
CA SER A 58 -14.24 -1.55 -12.67
C SER A 58 -12.77 -1.20 -12.95
N SER A 59 -11.84 -2.14 -12.71
CA SER A 59 -10.44 -2.13 -13.18
C SER A 59 -9.71 -0.79 -13.00
N GLU A 60 -9.99 -0.05 -11.93
CA GLU A 60 -9.31 1.21 -11.62
C GLU A 60 -7.87 0.96 -11.14
N GLY A 61 -7.58 -0.30 -10.74
CA GLY A 61 -6.25 -0.74 -10.36
C GLY A 61 -5.95 -0.45 -8.89
N VAL A 62 -4.66 -0.47 -8.54
CA VAL A 62 -4.19 -0.12 -7.20
C VAL A 62 -3.13 0.96 -7.29
N LEU A 63 -3.09 1.84 -6.29
CA LEU A 63 -2.05 2.85 -6.19
C LEU A 63 -0.73 2.18 -5.75
N PHE A 64 0.29 2.25 -6.61
CA PHE A 64 1.66 1.87 -6.30
C PHE A 64 2.57 3.10 -6.42
N MET A 65 3.27 3.45 -5.33
CA MET A 65 4.13 4.62 -5.26
C MET A 65 5.49 4.22 -4.66
N VAL A 66 6.55 4.81 -5.22
CA VAL A 66 7.92 4.65 -4.73
C VAL A 66 8.39 6.01 -4.22
N ALA A 67 9.01 6.01 -3.05
CA ALA A 67 9.59 7.21 -2.45
C ALA A 67 11.00 6.91 -1.96
N GLU A 68 11.86 7.91 -1.98
CA GLU A 68 13.23 7.86 -1.48
C GLU A 68 13.38 8.84 -0.31
N ILE A 69 14.12 8.44 0.71
CA ILE A 69 14.40 9.26 1.89
C ILE A 69 15.90 9.28 2.17
N CYS A 70 16.43 10.41 2.63
CA CYS A 70 17.86 10.58 2.94
C CYS A 70 18.28 9.99 4.30
N SER A 71 17.55 9.00 4.83
CA SER A 71 17.78 8.39 6.15
C SER A 71 18.06 6.89 6.01
N VAL A 72 18.87 6.33 6.91
CA VAL A 72 19.14 4.88 6.88
C VAL A 72 18.18 4.13 7.79
N ILE A 73 17.87 2.88 7.44
CA ILE A 73 16.92 2.05 8.20
C ILE A 73 17.31 1.87 9.68
N ASN A 74 18.61 1.93 9.98
CA ASN A 74 19.13 1.85 11.35
C ASN A 74 18.73 3.07 12.22
N ASP A 75 18.42 4.21 11.60
CA ASP A 75 17.98 5.42 12.29
C ASP A 75 16.51 5.31 12.75
N LEU A 76 15.75 4.32 12.25
CA LEU A 76 14.35 4.08 12.62
C LEU A 76 14.18 3.32 13.95
N GLY A 77 15.25 3.02 14.67
CA GLY A 77 15.20 2.49 16.04
C GLY A 77 14.77 1.03 16.15
N ASP A 78 14.01 0.69 17.20
CA ASP A 78 13.57 -0.67 17.56
C ASP A 78 12.36 -1.18 16.77
N LEU A 79 11.95 -0.45 15.72
CA LEU A 79 10.78 -0.75 14.88
C LEU A 79 9.44 -0.77 15.64
N ALA A 80 9.42 -0.29 16.90
CA ALA A 80 8.17 0.01 17.58
C ALA A 80 7.44 1.14 16.84
N PRO A 81 6.10 1.20 16.87
CA PRO A 81 5.33 2.23 16.16
C PRO A 81 5.62 3.65 16.71
N THR A 82 6.69 4.25 16.21
CA THR A 82 7.16 5.60 16.52
C THR A 82 6.55 6.62 15.55
N THR A 83 6.62 7.90 15.91
CA THR A 83 6.19 9.01 15.04
C THR A 83 6.93 9.01 13.70
N ALA A 84 8.19 8.57 13.67
CA ALA A 84 8.99 8.47 12.46
C ALA A 84 8.46 7.38 11.49
N LEU A 85 8.00 6.24 12.00
CA LEU A 85 7.36 5.22 11.16
C LEU A 85 6.00 5.68 10.63
N ARG A 86 5.26 6.47 11.41
CA ARG A 86 3.99 7.06 10.96
C ARG A 86 4.17 8.05 9.81
N SER A 87 5.29 8.77 9.76
CA SER A 87 5.56 9.66 8.61
C SER A 87 5.85 8.92 7.29
N LEU A 88 6.10 7.61 7.32
CA LEU A 88 6.29 6.82 6.10
C LEU A 88 4.97 6.41 5.43
N THR A 89 3.84 6.57 6.13
CA THR A 89 2.54 6.18 5.58
C THR A 89 1.95 7.35 4.80
N PRO A 90 1.68 7.20 3.50
CA PRO A 90 1.14 8.28 2.69
C PRO A 90 -0.26 8.68 3.18
N THR A 91 -0.58 9.97 3.08
CA THR A 91 -1.93 10.47 3.36
C THR A 91 -2.88 9.98 2.28
N ILE A 92 -3.89 9.20 2.66
CA ILE A 92 -4.93 8.71 1.75
C ILE A 92 -6.04 9.76 1.72
N TYR A 93 -6.19 10.47 0.60
CA TYR A 93 -7.37 11.29 0.34
C TYR A 93 -8.48 10.39 -0.20
N GLN A 94 -9.61 10.32 0.50
CA GLN A 94 -10.83 9.70 -0.03
C GLN A 94 -11.56 10.75 -0.87
N SER A 95 -11.75 10.46 -2.16
CA SER A 95 -12.55 11.26 -3.10
C SER A 95 -14.03 11.13 -2.82
#